data_AF-A0A8E1QWH8-F1
#
_entry.id   AF-A0A8E1QWH8-F1
#
_cell.length_a   1.000
_cell.length_b   1.000
_cell.length_c   1.000
_cell.angle_alpha   90.00
_cell.angle_beta   90.00
_cell.angle_gamma   90.00
#
_symmetry.space_group_name_H-M   'P 1'
#
loop_
_entity.id
_entity.type
_entity.pdbx_description
1 polymer ?
#
loop_
_entity_poly.entity_id
_entity_poly.type
_entity_poly.pdbx_seq_one_letter_code
_entity_poly.pdbx_strand_id
1 'polypeptide(L)'
;MKEILLTSTLPYWLVFLLVLGGFVALLFQGRNGSKSNLPILTAAGCMLAATILEVLIYAIVGNNCMWWCLSKEYGFWSKLFRIIPFAVFVVLQIGQIFMFKGVLEEMMGKSLSMKLLFICFVLTFPVVFVLSVGADIFGASDETKNSIGTTAFWILVIAGLAWSLVRNIMSVGIKHGVVFTVFSAVCVVAVCLAVFVFLVALIALFFQVLITVAACGAIFFILTNGMGKGSSMVDEFANHKSPGPVFRDDDGHLHHNSAARDSANRKIAERRNGES
;
A
#
# COMPACT_ATOMS: atom_id res chain seq x y z
N MET A 1 -9.97 11.43 -17.76
CA MET A 1 -9.75 9.97 -17.57
C MET A 1 -8.98 9.69 -16.28
N LYS A 2 -7.81 10.30 -16.06
CA LYS A 2 -7.02 10.17 -14.81
C LYS A 2 -7.80 10.52 -13.53
N GLU A 3 -8.65 11.54 -13.57
CA GLU A 3 -9.51 11.92 -12.44
C GLU A 3 -10.49 10.81 -12.04
N ILE A 4 -11.19 10.18 -13.00
CA ILE A 4 -12.13 9.09 -12.70
C ILE A 4 -11.39 7.90 -12.05
N LEU A 5 -10.17 7.60 -12.49
CA LEU A 5 -9.33 6.52 -11.92
C LEU A 5 -8.77 6.83 -10.52
N LEU A 6 -8.76 8.12 -10.14
CA LEU A 6 -8.27 8.62 -8.85
C LEU A 6 -9.40 9.02 -7.88
N THR A 7 -10.64 9.09 -8.35
CA THR A 7 -11.80 9.48 -7.55
C THR A 7 -12.79 8.32 -7.37
N SER A 8 -12.77 7.31 -8.25
CA SER A 8 -13.68 6.15 -8.19
C SER A 8 -12.94 4.82 -8.08
N THR A 9 -13.43 3.94 -7.22
CA THR A 9 -12.93 2.56 -7.09
C THR A 9 -13.50 1.60 -8.14
N LEU A 10 -14.50 2.04 -8.93
CA LEU A 10 -15.18 1.20 -9.93
C LEU A 10 -14.22 0.53 -10.93
N PRO A 11 -13.19 1.21 -11.47
CA PRO A 11 -12.26 0.59 -12.42
C PRO A 11 -11.51 -0.60 -11.81
N TYR A 12 -11.10 -0.50 -10.54
CA TYR A 12 -10.38 -1.56 -9.82
C TYR A 12 -11.30 -2.75 -9.51
N TRP A 13 -12.54 -2.48 -9.11
CA TRP A 13 -13.55 -3.52 -8.92
C TRP A 13 -13.91 -4.22 -10.24
N LEU A 14 -13.91 -3.51 -11.36
CA LEU A 14 -14.11 -4.12 -12.67
C LEU A 14 -12.99 -5.11 -13.00
N VAL A 15 -11.71 -4.76 -12.78
CA VAL A 15 -10.60 -5.72 -12.95
C VAL A 15 -10.80 -6.92 -12.03
N PHE A 16 -11.15 -6.68 -10.77
CA PHE A 16 -11.39 -7.74 -9.79
C PHE A 16 -12.48 -8.70 -10.25
N LEU A 17 -13.61 -8.18 -10.74
CA LEU A 17 -14.73 -8.98 -11.23
C LEU A 17 -14.38 -9.75 -12.50
N LEU A 18 -13.54 -9.20 -13.39
CA LEU A 18 -13.04 -9.92 -14.56
C LEU A 18 -12.15 -11.11 -14.15
N VAL A 19 -11.23 -10.89 -13.21
CA VAL A 19 -10.40 -11.96 -12.62
C VAL A 19 -11.28 -13.00 -11.94
N LEU A 20 -12.24 -12.59 -11.11
CA LEU A 20 -13.15 -13.53 -10.46
C LEU A 20 -13.97 -14.33 -11.48
N GLY A 21 -14.54 -13.67 -12.48
CA GLY A 21 -15.35 -14.29 -13.54
C GLY A 21 -14.55 -15.31 -14.35
N GLY A 22 -13.32 -14.99 -14.74
CA GLY A 22 -12.46 -15.95 -15.44
C GLY A 22 -12.08 -17.15 -14.56
N PHE A 23 -11.90 -16.95 -13.25
CA PHE A 23 -11.54 -18.03 -12.32
C PHE A 23 -12.72 -19.00 -12.14
N VAL A 24 -13.91 -18.44 -11.96
CA VAL A 24 -15.16 -19.19 -11.90
C VAL A 24 -15.40 -19.98 -13.19
N ALA A 25 -15.16 -19.38 -14.36
CA ALA A 25 -15.27 -20.08 -15.65
C ALA A 25 -14.34 -21.31 -15.73
N LEU A 26 -13.11 -21.21 -15.22
CA LEU A 26 -12.19 -22.34 -15.16
C LEU A 26 -12.63 -23.43 -14.17
N LEU A 27 -13.22 -23.06 -13.04
CA LEU A 27 -13.79 -24.04 -12.10
C LEU A 27 -14.95 -24.83 -12.72
N PHE A 28 -15.81 -24.17 -13.50
CA PHE A 28 -16.90 -24.84 -14.22
C PHE A 28 -16.38 -25.80 -15.28
N GLN A 29 -15.29 -25.46 -15.95
CA GLN A 29 -14.62 -26.34 -16.90
C GLN A 29 -14.11 -27.62 -16.23
N GLY A 30 -13.44 -27.49 -15.08
CA GLY A 30 -12.88 -28.62 -14.32
C GLY A 30 -13.94 -29.53 -13.67
N ARG A 31 -15.10 -29.00 -13.28
CA ARG A 31 -16.17 -29.81 -12.65
C ARG A 31 -16.99 -30.65 -13.62
N ASN A 32 -17.23 -30.16 -14.83
CA ASN A 32 -18.18 -30.81 -15.75
C ASN A 32 -17.53 -31.72 -16.80
N GLY A 33 -16.20 -31.80 -16.88
CA GLY A 33 -15.50 -32.55 -17.95
C GLY A 33 -15.96 -32.14 -19.35
N SER A 34 -16.53 -30.93 -19.47
CA SER A 34 -17.29 -30.51 -20.64
C SER A 34 -16.33 -30.32 -21.81
N LYS A 35 -16.56 -30.99 -22.93
CA LYS A 35 -15.80 -30.76 -24.18
C LYS A 35 -16.08 -29.40 -24.83
N SER A 36 -16.87 -28.54 -24.18
CA SER A 36 -17.17 -27.20 -24.66
C SER A 36 -15.96 -26.28 -24.48
N ASN A 37 -15.58 -25.58 -25.55
CA ASN A 37 -14.52 -24.57 -25.51
C ASN A 37 -14.99 -23.24 -24.88
N LEU A 38 -16.30 -23.08 -24.60
CA LEU A 38 -16.89 -21.83 -24.15
C LEU A 38 -16.29 -21.32 -22.82
N PRO A 39 -16.17 -22.12 -21.74
CA PRO A 39 -15.63 -21.62 -20.48
C PRO A 39 -14.17 -21.22 -20.56
N ILE A 40 -13.38 -21.89 -21.41
CA ILE A 40 -11.98 -21.53 -21.66
C ILE A 40 -11.86 -20.23 -22.44
N LEU A 41 -12.71 -20.05 -23.46
CA LEU A 41 -12.74 -18.80 -24.23
C LEU A 41 -13.15 -17.63 -23.34
N THR A 42 -14.16 -17.84 -22.49
CA THR A 42 -14.57 -16.85 -21.48
C THR A 42 -13.43 -16.55 -20.50
N ALA A 43 -12.76 -17.56 -19.97
CA ALA A 43 -11.63 -17.38 -19.06
C ALA A 43 -10.49 -16.58 -19.72
N ALA A 44 -10.08 -16.97 -20.94
CA ALA A 44 -9.04 -16.28 -21.69
C ALA A 44 -9.43 -14.81 -21.99
N GLY A 45 -10.68 -14.56 -22.38
CA GLY A 45 -11.20 -13.21 -22.61
C GLY A 45 -11.19 -12.36 -21.35
N CYS A 46 -11.65 -12.91 -20.22
CA CYS A 46 -11.62 -12.23 -18.93
C CYS A 46 -10.19 -11.92 -18.47
N MET A 47 -9.25 -12.87 -18.61
CA MET A 47 -7.85 -12.68 -18.23
C MET A 47 -7.17 -11.59 -19.06
N LEU A 48 -7.41 -11.57 -20.39
CA LEU A 48 -6.87 -10.53 -21.26
C LEU A 48 -7.50 -9.16 -20.98
N ALA A 49 -8.82 -9.09 -20.81
CA ALA A 49 -9.51 -7.85 -20.49
C ALA A 49 -9.03 -7.27 -19.15
N ALA A 50 -8.88 -8.11 -18.13
CA ALA A 50 -8.35 -7.72 -16.83
C ALA A 50 -6.91 -7.18 -16.96
N THR A 51 -6.04 -7.91 -17.67
CA THR A 51 -4.65 -7.51 -17.90
C THR A 51 -4.54 -6.17 -18.62
N ILE A 52 -5.29 -5.98 -19.71
CA ILE A 52 -5.28 -4.73 -20.47
C ILE A 52 -5.73 -3.57 -19.57
N LEU A 53 -6.82 -3.75 -18.82
CA LEU A 53 -7.32 -2.70 -17.94
C LEU A 53 -6.33 -2.38 -16.82
N GLU A 54 -5.71 -3.40 -16.22
CA GLU A 54 -4.72 -3.25 -15.16
C GLU A 54 -3.48 -2.48 -15.64
N VAL A 55 -2.91 -2.87 -16.78
CA VAL A 55 -1.76 -2.19 -17.37
C VAL A 55 -2.11 -0.76 -17.77
N LEU A 56 -3.32 -0.51 -18.30
CA LEU A 56 -3.79 0.84 -18.63
C LEU A 56 -3.97 1.71 -17.37
N ILE A 57 -4.55 1.16 -16.30
CA ILE A 57 -4.69 1.88 -15.02
C ILE A 57 -3.31 2.26 -14.49
N TYR A 58 -2.37 1.31 -14.48
CA TYR A 58 -1.01 1.58 -14.03
C TYR A 58 -0.30 2.61 -14.93
N ALA A 59 -0.44 2.52 -16.25
CA ALA A 59 0.17 3.47 -17.17
C ALA A 59 -0.36 4.91 -17.01
N ILE A 60 -1.64 5.08 -16.70
CA ILE A 60 -2.27 6.41 -16.55
C ILE A 60 -2.03 7.00 -15.14
N VAL A 61 -2.09 6.16 -14.11
CA VAL A 61 -2.10 6.59 -12.72
C VAL A 61 -0.70 6.48 -12.06
N GLY A 62 0.14 5.58 -12.57
CA GLY A 62 1.48 5.31 -12.06
C GLY A 62 1.46 4.88 -10.59
N ASN A 63 2.36 5.45 -9.79
CA ASN A 63 2.51 5.14 -8.36
C ASN A 63 1.27 5.49 -7.53
N ASN A 64 0.34 6.29 -8.05
CA ASN A 64 -0.91 6.61 -7.37
C ASN A 64 -2.00 5.53 -7.56
N CYS A 65 -1.71 4.42 -8.26
CA CYS A 65 -2.69 3.33 -8.46
C CYS A 65 -3.22 2.74 -7.14
N MET A 66 -2.46 2.90 -6.05
CA MET A 66 -2.84 2.45 -4.72
C MET A 66 -3.55 3.49 -3.86
N TRP A 67 -3.96 4.64 -4.43
CA TRP A 67 -4.65 5.69 -3.68
C TRP A 67 -5.87 5.15 -2.91
N TRP A 68 -6.64 4.23 -3.50
CA TRP A 68 -7.86 3.68 -2.91
C TRP A 68 -7.59 2.76 -1.71
N CYS A 69 -6.36 2.25 -1.59
CA CYS A 69 -5.95 1.34 -0.53
C CYS A 69 -5.03 2.03 0.51
N LEU A 70 -4.20 2.98 0.07
CA LEU A 70 -3.12 3.60 0.86
C LEU A 70 -3.29 5.12 1.02
N SER A 71 -4.47 5.68 0.75
CA SER A 71 -4.70 7.13 0.94
C SER A 71 -4.24 7.59 2.32
N LYS A 72 -3.66 8.79 2.37
CA LYS A 72 -3.20 9.44 3.62
C LYS A 72 -4.34 9.65 4.61
N GLU A 73 -5.56 9.77 4.11
CA GLU A 73 -6.79 9.95 4.90
C GLU A 73 -7.20 8.68 5.67
N TYR A 74 -6.69 7.51 5.28
CA TYR A 74 -7.06 6.25 5.92
C TYR A 74 -6.16 5.93 7.11
N GLY A 75 -6.80 5.65 8.26
CA GLY A 75 -6.15 5.06 9.43
C GLY A 75 -5.68 3.62 9.18
N PHE A 76 -4.91 3.06 10.11
CA PHE A 76 -4.30 1.73 10.01
C PHE A 76 -5.30 0.62 9.66
N TRP A 77 -6.38 0.50 10.44
CA TRP A 77 -7.39 -0.54 10.23
C TRP A 77 -8.09 -0.44 8.88
N SER A 78 -8.40 0.78 8.42
CA SER A 78 -9.02 1.00 7.10
C SER A 78 -8.09 0.51 5.97
N LYS A 79 -6.80 0.82 6.06
CA LYS A 79 -5.80 0.34 5.09
C LYS A 79 -5.65 -1.18 5.13
N LEU A 80 -5.62 -1.78 6.33
CA LEU A 80 -5.51 -3.23 6.49
C LEU A 80 -6.68 -3.96 5.82
N PHE A 81 -7.92 -3.55 6.09
CA PHE A 81 -9.10 -4.18 5.49
C PHE A 81 -9.17 -3.99 3.97
N ARG A 82 -8.64 -2.89 3.43
CA ARG A 82 -8.59 -2.62 1.99
C ARG A 82 -7.50 -3.41 1.27
N ILE A 83 -6.42 -3.77 1.96
CA ILE A 83 -5.37 -4.65 1.42
C ILE A 83 -5.88 -6.08 1.24
N ILE A 84 -6.84 -6.55 2.07
CA ILE A 84 -7.33 -7.94 1.99
C ILE A 84 -7.94 -8.27 0.61
N PRO A 85 -8.88 -7.49 0.05
CA PRO A 85 -9.36 -7.71 -1.33
C PRO A 85 -8.25 -7.73 -2.36
N PHE A 86 -7.20 -6.91 -2.16
CA PHE A 86 -6.07 -6.86 -3.08
C PHE A 86 -5.17 -8.11 -2.95
N ALA A 87 -4.97 -8.64 -1.74
CA ALA A 87 -4.30 -9.91 -1.53
C ALA A 87 -5.07 -11.06 -2.21
N VAL A 88 -6.39 -11.09 -2.03
CA VAL A 88 -7.27 -12.08 -2.69
C VAL A 88 -7.17 -11.95 -4.21
N PHE A 89 -7.16 -10.74 -4.74
CA PHE A 89 -6.98 -10.48 -6.16
C PHE A 89 -5.68 -11.08 -6.71
N VAL A 90 -4.54 -10.81 -6.06
CA VAL A 90 -3.23 -11.34 -6.47
C VAL A 90 -3.23 -12.88 -6.44
N VAL A 91 -3.77 -13.49 -5.38
CA VAL A 91 -3.87 -14.95 -5.26
C VAL A 91 -4.75 -15.54 -6.37
N LEU A 92 -5.90 -14.91 -6.66
CA LEU A 92 -6.78 -15.35 -7.74
C LEU A 92 -6.09 -15.24 -9.09
N GLN A 93 -5.39 -14.14 -9.40
CA GLN A 93 -4.67 -14.02 -10.67
C GLN A 93 -3.59 -15.09 -10.84
N ILE A 94 -2.79 -15.34 -9.80
CA ILE A 94 -1.76 -16.40 -9.82
C ILE A 94 -2.45 -17.77 -10.02
N GLY A 95 -3.50 -18.05 -9.25
CA GLY A 95 -4.26 -19.30 -9.35
C GLY A 95 -4.89 -19.50 -10.73
N GLN A 96 -5.47 -18.45 -11.32
CA GLN A 96 -6.05 -18.47 -12.66
C GLN A 96 -5.04 -18.91 -13.71
N ILE A 97 -3.83 -18.35 -13.70
CA ILE A 97 -2.78 -18.68 -14.67
C ILE A 97 -2.42 -20.17 -14.60
N PHE A 98 -2.22 -20.69 -13.38
CA PHE A 98 -1.89 -22.11 -13.20
C PHE A 98 -3.04 -23.04 -13.56
N MET A 99 -4.28 -22.70 -13.19
CA MET A 99 -5.45 -23.49 -13.58
C MET A 99 -5.69 -23.46 -15.09
N PHE A 100 -5.59 -22.28 -15.72
CA PHE A 100 -5.76 -22.12 -17.17
C PHE A 100 -4.75 -22.98 -17.93
N LYS A 101 -3.49 -22.97 -17.50
CA LYS A 101 -2.45 -23.86 -18.01
C LYS A 101 -2.84 -25.33 -17.84
N GLY A 102 -3.23 -25.74 -16.63
CA GLY A 102 -3.60 -27.13 -16.35
C GLY A 102 -4.75 -27.63 -17.24
N VAL A 103 -5.79 -26.81 -17.39
CA VAL A 103 -6.95 -27.10 -18.26
C VAL A 103 -6.53 -27.22 -19.73
N LEU A 104 -5.64 -26.34 -20.22
CA LEU A 104 -5.14 -26.43 -21.60
C LEU A 104 -4.23 -27.63 -21.83
N GLU A 105 -3.40 -28.01 -20.86
CA GLU A 105 -2.57 -29.21 -20.94
C GLU A 105 -3.42 -30.47 -21.01
N GLU A 106 -4.52 -30.53 -20.24
CA GLU A 106 -5.48 -31.64 -20.26
C GLU A 106 -6.18 -31.75 -21.62
N MET A 107 -6.61 -30.62 -22.20
CA MET A 107 -7.28 -30.62 -23.51
C MET A 107 -6.36 -30.97 -24.68
N MET A 108 -5.10 -30.53 -24.64
CA MET A 108 -4.14 -30.78 -25.71
C MET A 108 -3.34 -32.08 -25.51
N GLY A 109 -3.43 -32.72 -24.34
CA GLY A 109 -2.67 -33.91 -23.98
C GLY A 109 -1.16 -33.68 -23.96
N LYS A 110 -0.71 -32.43 -23.82
CA LYS A 110 0.70 -32.04 -23.94
C LYS A 110 1.08 -31.01 -22.91
N SER A 111 2.32 -31.11 -22.40
CA SER A 111 2.83 -30.18 -21.40
C SER A 111 3.21 -28.83 -22.01
N LEU A 112 2.81 -27.75 -21.39
CA LEU A 112 3.13 -26.37 -21.71
C LEU A 112 4.13 -25.81 -20.68
N SER A 113 5.07 -25.01 -21.16
CA SER A 113 6.08 -24.36 -20.32
C SER A 113 5.60 -22.95 -19.94
N MET A 114 5.47 -22.71 -18.64
CA MET A 114 5.09 -21.39 -18.09
C MET A 114 5.81 -21.07 -16.77
N LYS A 115 6.21 -22.11 -16.02
CA LYS A 115 6.98 -21.96 -14.77
C LYS A 115 8.23 -21.12 -14.96
N LEU A 116 8.94 -21.31 -16.07
CA LEU A 116 10.17 -20.57 -16.34
C LEU A 116 9.90 -19.08 -16.64
N LEU A 117 8.80 -18.76 -17.33
CA LEU A 117 8.43 -17.37 -17.62
C LEU A 117 8.14 -16.62 -16.32
N PHE A 118 7.41 -17.26 -15.40
CA PHE A 118 7.15 -16.73 -14.06
C PHE A 118 8.44 -16.57 -13.24
N ILE A 119 9.32 -17.59 -13.23
CA ILE A 119 10.60 -17.53 -12.53
C ILE A 119 11.49 -16.40 -13.06
N CYS A 120 11.61 -16.27 -14.39
CA CYS A 120 12.41 -15.21 -15.00
C CYS A 120 11.87 -13.83 -14.61
N PHE A 121 10.55 -13.61 -14.71
CA PHE A 121 9.95 -12.33 -14.35
C PHE A 121 10.07 -11.97 -12.87
N VAL A 122 9.88 -12.96 -11.98
CA VAL A 122 10.02 -12.76 -10.53
C VAL A 122 11.49 -12.52 -10.16
N LEU A 123 12.44 -13.22 -10.79
CA LEU A 123 13.88 -13.02 -10.58
C LEU A 123 14.39 -11.70 -11.14
N THR A 124 13.69 -11.07 -12.09
CA THR A 124 14.12 -9.79 -12.65
C THR A 124 14.28 -8.73 -11.57
N PHE A 125 13.36 -8.65 -10.60
CA PHE A 125 13.43 -7.70 -9.49
C PHE A 125 14.68 -7.87 -8.60
N PRO A 126 14.93 -9.04 -7.97
CA PRO A 126 16.10 -9.23 -7.13
C PRO A 126 17.41 -9.15 -7.91
N VAL A 127 17.46 -9.59 -9.17
CA VAL A 127 18.68 -9.47 -9.99
C VAL A 127 19.00 -7.99 -10.26
N VAL A 128 18.01 -7.19 -10.67
CA VAL A 128 18.22 -5.74 -10.89
C VAL A 128 18.58 -5.02 -9.59
N PHE A 129 17.99 -5.42 -8.47
CA PHE A 129 18.34 -4.90 -7.14
C PHE A 129 19.79 -5.20 -6.76
N VAL A 130 20.25 -6.45 -6.88
CA VAL A 130 21.63 -6.85 -6.59
C VAL A 130 22.62 -6.12 -7.49
N LEU A 131 22.30 -5.96 -8.78
CA LEU A 131 23.14 -5.19 -9.71
C LEU A 131 23.22 -3.72 -9.31
N SER A 132 22.12 -3.13 -8.85
CA SER A 132 22.09 -1.73 -8.39
C SER A 132 22.91 -1.53 -7.13
N VAL A 133 22.77 -2.42 -6.14
CA VAL A 133 23.57 -2.38 -4.90
C VAL A 133 25.06 -2.65 -5.18
N GLY A 134 25.37 -3.60 -6.06
CA GLY A 134 26.74 -3.87 -6.47
C GLY A 134 27.38 -2.65 -7.13
N ALA A 135 26.65 -2.01 -8.05
CA ALA A 135 27.12 -0.80 -8.71
C ALA A 135 27.33 0.37 -7.73
N ASP A 136 26.51 0.50 -6.68
CA ASP A 136 26.72 1.47 -5.59
C ASP A 136 28.02 1.20 -4.81
N ILE A 137 28.33 -0.06 -4.52
CA ILE A 137 29.58 -0.44 -3.82
C ILE A 137 30.82 -0.06 -4.64
N PHE A 138 30.72 -0.10 -5.98
CA PHE A 138 31.82 0.27 -6.88
C PHE A 138 31.83 1.77 -7.27
N GLY A 139 30.95 2.59 -6.68
CA GLY A 139 30.90 4.02 -6.95
C GLY A 139 30.45 4.38 -8.38
N ALA A 140 29.66 3.52 -9.02
CA ALA A 140 29.14 3.77 -10.36
C ALA A 140 28.13 4.93 -10.35
N SER A 141 28.13 5.73 -11.42
CA SER A 141 27.16 6.81 -11.59
C SER A 141 25.73 6.28 -11.72
N ASP A 142 24.74 7.10 -11.35
CA ASP A 142 23.32 6.73 -11.47
C ASP A 142 22.88 6.41 -12.90
N GLU A 143 23.49 7.05 -13.91
CA GLU A 143 23.28 6.72 -15.32
C GLU A 143 23.75 5.30 -15.66
N THR A 144 24.94 4.91 -15.17
CA THR A 144 25.51 3.58 -15.38
C THR A 144 24.66 2.51 -14.68
N LYS A 145 24.20 2.79 -13.46
CA LYS A 145 23.27 1.93 -12.69
C LYS A 145 21.98 1.69 -13.45
N ASN A 146 21.35 2.77 -13.92
CA ASN A 146 20.10 2.67 -14.65
C ASN A 146 20.26 1.94 -15.99
N SER A 147 21.37 2.17 -16.69
CA SER A 147 21.71 1.47 -17.94
C SER A 147 21.88 -0.03 -17.72
N ILE A 148 22.74 -0.44 -16.77
CA ILE A 148 23.01 -1.86 -16.48
C ILE A 148 21.73 -2.57 -16.00
N GLY A 149 20.97 -1.94 -15.09
CA GLY A 149 19.71 -2.48 -14.60
C GLY A 149 18.70 -2.70 -15.71
N THR A 150 18.55 -1.72 -16.61
CA THR A 150 17.63 -1.80 -17.76
C THR A 150 18.07 -2.87 -18.76
N THR A 151 19.37 -2.97 -19.05
CA THR A 151 19.90 -4.01 -19.95
C THR A 151 19.71 -5.41 -19.37
N ALA A 152 20.04 -5.61 -18.10
CA ALA A 152 19.84 -6.89 -17.42
C ALA A 152 18.35 -7.28 -17.37
N PHE A 153 17.47 -6.30 -17.12
CA PHE A 153 16.02 -6.49 -17.17
C PHE A 153 15.58 -7.06 -18.52
N TRP A 154 15.96 -6.41 -19.63
CA TRP A 154 15.54 -6.85 -20.96
C TRP A 154 16.14 -8.19 -21.35
N ILE A 155 17.40 -8.48 -20.97
CA ILE A 155 18.02 -9.79 -21.22
C ILE A 155 17.22 -10.91 -20.54
N LEU A 156 16.86 -10.74 -19.26
CA LEU A 156 16.09 -11.74 -18.52
C LEU A 156 14.68 -11.94 -19.10
N VAL A 157 14.01 -10.85 -19.46
CA VAL A 157 12.69 -10.89 -20.09
C VAL A 157 12.76 -11.62 -21.43
N ILE A 158 13.69 -11.26 -22.32
CA ILE A 158 13.86 -11.88 -23.63
C ILE A 158 14.24 -13.36 -23.49
N ALA A 159 15.16 -13.70 -22.58
CA ALA A 159 15.56 -15.09 -22.35
C ALA A 159 14.39 -15.95 -21.87
N GLY A 160 13.61 -15.45 -20.90
CA GLY A 160 12.42 -16.14 -20.40
C GLY A 160 11.35 -16.34 -21.47
N LEU A 161 11.09 -15.30 -22.27
CA LEU A 161 10.14 -15.36 -23.39
C LEU A 161 10.58 -16.32 -24.49
N ALA A 162 11.82 -16.20 -24.96
CA ALA A 162 12.37 -17.04 -26.02
C ALA A 162 12.39 -18.51 -25.62
N TRP A 163 12.81 -18.82 -24.40
CA TRP A 163 12.81 -20.19 -23.91
C TRP A 163 11.41 -20.77 -23.78
N SER A 164 10.47 -19.97 -23.24
CA SER A 164 9.06 -20.38 -23.16
C SER A 164 8.48 -20.65 -24.54
N LEU A 165 8.77 -19.77 -25.51
CA LEU A 165 8.30 -19.88 -26.88
C LEU A 165 8.79 -21.18 -27.54
N VAL A 166 10.09 -21.43 -27.48
CA VAL A 166 10.72 -22.62 -28.07
C VAL A 166 10.10 -23.89 -27.50
N ARG A 167 9.96 -24.01 -26.17
CA ARG A 167 9.33 -25.19 -25.56
C ARG A 167 7.86 -25.35 -25.93
N ASN A 168 7.10 -24.26 -25.98
CA ASN A 168 5.68 -24.32 -26.31
C ASN A 168 5.48 -24.70 -27.78
N ILE A 169 6.28 -24.18 -28.71
CA ILE A 169 6.26 -24.56 -30.12
C ILE A 169 6.61 -26.04 -30.31
N MET A 170 7.66 -26.53 -29.63
CA MET A 170 8.03 -27.95 -29.70
C MET A 170 6.93 -28.88 -29.16
N SER A 171 6.17 -28.41 -28.17
CA SER A 171 5.08 -29.19 -27.60
C SER A 171 3.86 -29.22 -28.54
N VAL A 172 3.26 -28.06 -28.84
CA VAL A 172 1.92 -27.99 -29.45
C VAL A 172 1.91 -27.48 -30.90
N GLY A 173 3.09 -27.30 -31.49
CA GLY A 173 3.28 -26.76 -32.83
C GLY A 173 3.30 -25.23 -32.86
N ILE A 174 3.72 -24.65 -33.99
CA ILE A 174 3.99 -23.21 -34.13
C ILE A 174 2.76 -22.36 -33.81
N LYS A 175 1.60 -22.67 -34.42
CA LYS A 175 0.38 -21.84 -34.29
C LYS A 175 -0.09 -21.73 -32.83
N HIS A 176 -0.29 -22.87 -32.17
CA HIS A 176 -0.78 -22.89 -30.78
C HIS A 176 0.31 -22.48 -29.78
N GLY A 177 1.57 -22.84 -30.05
CA GLY A 177 2.69 -22.50 -29.18
C GLY A 177 2.99 -21.00 -29.11
N VAL A 178 2.91 -20.29 -30.24
CA VAL A 178 3.06 -18.83 -30.29
C VAL A 178 1.92 -18.15 -29.54
N VAL A 179 0.66 -18.50 -29.83
CA VAL A 179 -0.52 -17.88 -29.19
C VAL A 179 -0.48 -18.07 -27.67
N PHE A 180 -0.21 -19.29 -27.20
CA PHE A 180 -0.11 -19.56 -25.78
C PHE A 180 1.02 -18.77 -25.11
N THR A 181 2.18 -18.65 -25.77
CA THR A 181 3.32 -17.92 -25.20
C THR A 181 3.03 -16.42 -25.11
N VAL A 182 2.44 -15.81 -26.14
CA VAL A 182 2.05 -14.39 -26.13
C VAL A 182 1.00 -14.15 -25.04
N PHE A 183 -0.05 -14.97 -25.00
CA PHE A 183 -1.08 -14.89 -23.96
C PHE A 183 -0.48 -14.99 -22.54
N SER A 184 0.38 -15.99 -22.32
CA SER A 184 1.03 -16.24 -21.03
C SER A 184 1.95 -15.10 -20.63
N ALA A 185 2.72 -14.55 -21.57
CA ALA A 185 3.61 -13.42 -21.33
C ALA A 185 2.83 -12.20 -20.83
N VAL A 186 1.76 -11.84 -21.52
CA VAL A 186 0.90 -10.71 -21.16
C VAL A 186 0.30 -10.89 -19.77
N CYS A 187 -0.27 -12.06 -19.47
CA CYS A 187 -0.85 -12.33 -18.16
C CYS A 187 0.20 -12.34 -17.04
N VAL A 188 1.40 -12.88 -17.28
CA VAL A 188 2.48 -12.89 -16.28
C VAL A 188 2.97 -11.47 -15.97
N VAL A 189 3.07 -10.59 -16.97
CA VAL A 189 3.41 -9.17 -16.76
C VAL A 189 2.42 -8.52 -15.79
N ALA A 190 1.11 -8.71 -16.02
CA ALA A 190 0.07 -8.17 -15.15
C ALA A 190 0.19 -8.71 -13.72
N VAL A 191 0.38 -10.02 -13.55
CA VAL A 191 0.56 -10.62 -12.22
C VAL A 191 1.80 -10.09 -11.52
N CYS A 192 2.91 -9.91 -12.23
CA CYS A 192 4.12 -9.33 -11.64
C CYS A 192 3.91 -7.89 -11.20
N LEU A 193 3.18 -7.11 -11.99
CA LEU A 193 2.77 -5.75 -11.64
C LEU A 193 1.88 -5.75 -10.39
N ALA A 194 0.85 -6.60 -10.34
CA ALA A 194 -0.04 -6.75 -9.19
C ALA A 194 0.74 -7.11 -7.91
N VAL A 195 1.62 -8.11 -7.99
CA VAL A 195 2.48 -8.56 -6.89
C VAL A 195 3.40 -7.43 -6.43
N PHE A 196 4.03 -6.71 -7.36
CA PHE A 196 4.91 -5.59 -7.03
C PHE A 196 4.15 -4.48 -6.29
N VAL A 197 3.00 -4.07 -6.83
CA VAL A 197 2.15 -3.05 -6.23
C VAL A 197 1.63 -3.50 -4.85
N PHE A 198 1.35 -4.79 -4.68
CA PHE A 198 0.99 -5.39 -3.40
C PHE A 198 2.13 -5.37 -2.38
N LEU A 199 3.35 -5.70 -2.79
CA LEU A 199 4.54 -5.60 -1.93
C LEU A 199 4.78 -4.16 -1.48
N VAL A 200 4.67 -3.19 -2.38
CA VAL A 200 4.78 -1.77 -2.05
C VAL A 200 3.72 -1.38 -1.00
N ALA A 201 2.50 -1.90 -1.11
CA ALA A 201 1.45 -1.63 -0.13
C ALA A 201 1.72 -2.25 1.24
N LEU A 202 2.26 -3.46 1.30
CA LEU A 202 2.68 -4.09 2.54
C LEU A 202 3.81 -3.31 3.21
N ILE A 203 4.81 -2.87 2.45
CA ILE A 203 5.93 -2.05 2.95
C ILE A 203 5.40 -0.72 3.50
N ALA A 204 4.51 -0.05 2.77
CA ALA A 204 3.90 1.20 3.22
C ALA A 204 3.10 1.03 4.53
N LEU A 205 2.35 -0.07 4.67
CA LEU A 205 1.63 -0.40 5.90
C LEU A 205 2.61 -0.71 7.04
N PHE A 206 3.70 -1.43 6.77
CA PHE A 206 4.75 -1.72 7.75
C PHE A 206 5.39 -0.43 8.30
N PHE A 207 5.78 0.50 7.42
CA PHE A 207 6.31 1.80 7.86
C PHE A 207 5.28 2.62 8.63
N GLN A 208 4.00 2.57 8.24
CA GLN A 208 2.95 3.23 9.00
C GLN A 208 2.84 2.68 10.43
N VAL A 209 2.94 1.36 10.62
CA VAL A 209 2.97 0.76 11.96
C VAL A 209 4.19 1.24 12.74
N LEU A 210 5.38 1.24 12.13
CA LEU A 210 6.61 1.71 12.76
C LEU A 210 6.49 3.16 13.25
N ILE A 211 5.98 4.06 12.39
CA ILE A 211 5.75 5.47 12.72
C ILE A 211 4.71 5.59 13.84
N THR A 212 3.62 4.81 13.79
CA THR A 212 2.58 4.83 14.82
C THR A 212 3.12 4.39 16.18
N VAL A 213 3.88 3.29 16.22
CA VAL A 213 4.51 2.78 17.45
C VAL A 213 5.56 3.76 17.97
N ALA A 214 6.38 4.35 17.09
CA ALA A 214 7.35 5.37 17.48
C ALA A 214 6.68 6.61 18.06
N ALA A 215 5.57 7.07 17.47
CA ALA A 215 4.79 8.19 17.98
C ALA A 215 4.15 7.88 19.34
N CYS A 216 3.52 6.70 19.49
CA CYS A 216 2.99 6.25 20.78
C CYS A 216 4.09 6.12 21.83
N GLY A 217 5.26 5.59 21.46
CA GLY A 217 6.43 5.48 22.33
C GLY A 217 6.98 6.84 22.75
N ALA A 218 7.06 7.80 21.84
CA ALA A 218 7.48 9.17 22.12
C ALA A 218 6.48 9.88 23.05
N ILE A 219 5.17 9.75 22.80
CA ILE A 219 4.12 10.30 23.67
C ILE A 219 4.19 9.64 25.05
N PHE A 220 4.29 8.32 25.12
CA PHE A 220 4.43 7.60 26.39
C PHE A 220 5.68 8.04 27.14
N PHE A 221 6.83 8.15 26.47
CA PHE A 221 8.07 8.63 27.06
C PHE A 221 7.96 10.07 27.57
N ILE A 222 7.31 10.97 26.82
CA ILE A 222 7.03 12.34 27.28
C ILE A 222 6.11 12.33 28.50
N LEU A 223 5.08 11.48 28.52
CA LEU A 223 4.17 11.37 29.67
C LEU A 223 4.84 10.74 30.90
N THR A 224 5.65 9.70 30.73
CA THR A 224 6.31 8.99 31.85
C THR A 224 7.56 9.70 32.35
N ASN A 225 8.36 10.32 31.48
CA ASN A 225 9.48 11.17 31.91
C ASN A 225 9.02 12.58 32.31
N GLY A 226 7.87 13.04 31.83
CA GLY A 226 7.17 14.22 32.35
C GLY A 226 6.61 14.02 33.76
N MET A 227 6.41 12.77 34.20
CA MET A 227 6.12 12.42 35.60
C MET A 227 7.39 12.31 36.47
N GLY A 228 8.59 12.32 35.87
CA GLY A 228 9.84 12.05 36.57
C GLY A 228 10.62 13.27 37.08
N LYS A 229 10.32 14.49 36.61
CA LYS A 229 10.94 15.73 37.12
C LYS A 229 10.22 16.96 36.57
N GLY A 230 9.44 17.62 37.43
CA GLY A 230 9.11 19.04 37.35
C GLY A 230 8.24 19.50 36.18
N SER A 231 7.02 19.94 36.49
CA SER A 231 6.14 20.79 35.68
C SER A 231 5.82 20.26 34.28
N SER A 232 4.78 19.43 34.18
CA SER A 232 4.20 19.09 32.88
C SER A 232 3.43 20.30 32.32
N MET A 233 3.58 20.56 31.03
CA MET A 233 2.81 21.56 30.26
C MET A 233 1.28 21.29 30.32
N VAL A 234 0.87 20.10 30.76
CA VAL A 234 -0.52 19.70 31.03
C VAL A 234 -1.05 20.34 32.32
N ASP A 235 -0.20 20.54 33.34
CA ASP A 235 -0.56 21.30 34.54
C ASP A 235 -0.75 22.79 34.24
N GLU A 236 -0.05 23.33 33.24
CA GLU A 236 -0.15 24.74 32.84
C GLU A 236 -1.46 25.03 32.09
N PHE A 237 -1.99 24.04 31.35
CA PHE A 237 -3.32 24.14 30.73
C PHE A 237 -4.47 23.79 31.70
N ALA A 238 -4.23 22.93 32.69
CA ALA A 238 -5.23 22.54 33.69
C ALA A 238 -5.35 23.55 34.85
N ASN A 239 -4.27 24.25 35.20
CA ASN A 239 -4.25 25.31 36.22
C ASN A 239 -4.30 26.71 35.61
N HIS A 240 -5.29 26.99 34.76
CA HIS A 240 -5.84 28.33 34.76
C HIS A 240 -6.54 28.52 36.11
N LYS A 241 -5.76 28.81 37.17
CA LYS A 241 -6.30 29.33 38.43
C LYS A 241 -7.05 30.59 38.06
N SER A 242 -8.37 30.51 38.06
CA SER A 242 -9.22 31.69 38.10
C SER A 242 -8.66 32.60 39.20
N PRO A 243 -8.34 33.88 38.92
CA PRO A 243 -7.78 34.75 39.93
C PRO A 243 -8.75 34.75 41.10
N GLY A 244 -8.25 34.30 42.27
CA GLY A 244 -9.05 34.25 43.49
C GLY A 244 -9.67 35.62 43.77
N PRO A 245 -10.79 35.69 44.51
CA PRO A 245 -11.49 36.93 44.76
C PRO A 245 -10.52 37.99 45.30
N VAL A 246 -10.43 39.11 44.59
CA VAL A 246 -9.59 40.25 44.98
C VAL A 246 -10.46 41.22 45.78
N PHE A 247 -10.01 41.58 46.96
CA PHE A 247 -10.72 42.45 47.89
C PHE A 247 -10.07 43.84 47.83
N ARG A 248 -10.88 44.89 47.64
CA ARG A 248 -10.39 46.27 47.57
C ARG A 248 -10.59 46.95 48.92
N ASP A 249 -9.58 47.69 49.38
CA ASP A 249 -9.66 48.52 50.59
C ASP A 249 -10.25 49.91 50.29
N ASP A 250 -10.49 50.70 51.34
CA ASP A 250 -11.19 51.99 51.27
C ASP A 250 -10.41 53.09 50.52
N ASP A 251 -9.09 52.90 50.34
CA ASP A 251 -8.22 53.78 49.55
C ASP A 251 -7.96 53.22 48.13
N GLY A 252 -8.55 52.07 47.79
CA GLY A 252 -8.56 51.50 46.45
C GLY A 252 -7.45 50.50 46.13
N HIS A 253 -6.65 50.08 47.12
CA HIS A 253 -5.63 49.05 46.95
C HIS A 253 -6.23 47.64 47.01
N LEU A 254 -5.60 46.71 46.29
CA LEU A 254 -6.09 45.35 46.06
C LEU A 254 -5.38 44.35 46.98
N HIS A 255 -6.16 43.46 47.58
CA HIS A 255 -5.72 42.43 48.51
C HIS A 255 -6.22 41.05 48.09
N HIS A 256 -5.42 40.02 48.26
CA HIS A 256 -5.76 38.64 47.85
C HIS A 256 -6.52 37.83 48.91
N ASN A 257 -6.82 38.42 50.07
CA ASN A 257 -7.70 37.84 51.08
C ASN A 257 -8.43 38.94 51.88
N SER A 258 -9.57 38.60 52.49
CA SER A 258 -10.41 39.56 53.22
C SER A 258 -9.75 40.08 54.51
N ALA A 259 -8.98 39.25 55.20
CA ALA A 259 -8.30 39.65 56.44
C ALA A 259 -7.26 40.76 56.22
N ALA A 260 -6.55 40.73 55.08
CA ALA A 260 -5.59 41.76 54.69
C ALA A 260 -6.29 43.09 54.37
N ARG A 261 -7.42 43.04 53.65
CA ARG A 261 -8.28 44.22 53.43
C ARG A 261 -8.75 44.79 54.77
N ASP A 262 -9.25 43.97 55.68
CA ASP A 262 -9.83 44.43 56.95
C ASP A 262 -8.76 45.05 57.87
N SER A 263 -7.54 44.50 57.86
CA SER A 263 -6.41 45.09 58.56
C SER A 263 -5.97 46.43 57.95
N ALA A 264 -5.99 46.54 56.61
CA ALA A 264 -5.71 47.79 55.91
C ALA A 264 -6.76 48.86 56.22
N ASN A 265 -8.06 48.52 56.12
CA ASN A 265 -9.16 49.42 56.47
C ASN A 265 -9.09 49.91 57.92
N ARG A 266 -8.71 49.04 58.87
CA ARG A 266 -8.52 49.46 60.27
C ARG A 266 -7.43 50.52 60.40
N LYS A 267 -6.29 50.37 59.70
CA LYS A 267 -5.21 51.36 59.71
C LYS A 267 -5.59 52.66 59.01
N ILE A 268 -6.39 52.59 57.95
CA ILE A 268 -6.93 53.79 57.26
C ILE A 268 -7.87 54.55 58.21
N ALA A 269 -8.76 53.84 58.90
CA ALA A 269 -9.66 54.44 59.87
C ALA A 269 -8.92 55.08 61.05
N GLU A 270 -7.87 54.43 61.57
CA GLU A 270 -7.01 55.00 62.63
C GLU A 270 -6.31 56.29 62.18
N ARG A 271 -5.85 56.37 60.93
CA ARG A 271 -5.26 57.61 60.37
C ARG A 271 -6.29 58.71 60.21
N ARG A 272 -7.47 58.40 59.65
CA ARG A 272 -8.55 59.39 59.46
C ARG A 272 -9.11 59.92 60.78
N ASN A 273 -9.17 59.07 61.82
CA ASN A 273 -9.63 59.48 63.14
C ASN A 273 -8.55 60.21 63.96
N GLY A 274 -7.26 60.05 63.61
CA GLY A 274 -6.15 60.80 64.21
C GLY A 274 -5.91 62.18 63.61
N GLU A 275 -6.59 62.51 62.51
CA GLU A 275 -6.55 63.83 61.83
C GLU A 275 -7.74 64.74 62.20
N SER A 276 -8.55 64.37 63.21
CA SER A 276 -9.71 65.16 63.66
C SER A 276 -9.49 65.89 64.98
#